data_AF-A0A2N1SW25-F1
#
_entry.id   AF-A0A2N1SW25-F1
#
_cell.length_a   1.000
_cell.length_b   1.000
_cell.length_c   1.000
_cell.angle_alpha   90.00
_cell.angle_beta   90.00
_cell.angle_gamma   90.00
#
_symmetry.space_group_name_H-M   'P 1'
#
loop_
_entity.id
_entity.type
_entity.pdbx_description
1 polymer ?
#
loop_
_entity_poly.entity_id
_entity_poly.type
_entity_poly.pdbx_seq_one_letter_code
_entity_poly.pdbx_strand_id
1 'polypeptide(L)'
;MTFNHYAKIKKILESYNDDWVIKTINQPTSAKKFNGEIVKYDHYYRIYDKHNQPIKFCKFQQIELLAKMLNKSVEELPIIQ
;
A
#
# COMPACT_ATOMS: atom_id res chain seq x y z
N MET A 1 2.19 1.25 -21.18
CA MET A 1 1.74 1.96 -19.98
C MET A 1 1.65 0.96 -18.84
N THR A 2 2.63 0.95 -17.94
CA THR A 2 2.62 0.01 -16.82
C THR A 2 1.51 0.41 -15.85
N PHE A 3 0.53 -0.47 -15.62
CA PHE A 3 -0.48 -0.30 -14.57
C PHE A 3 0.24 -0.31 -13.22
N ASN A 4 0.69 0.87 -12.79
CA ASN A 4 1.36 1.00 -11.51
C ASN A 4 0.27 1.09 -10.43
N HIS A 5 0.00 -0.06 -9.81
CA HIS A 5 -0.88 -0.19 -8.65
C HIS A 5 -0.63 0.91 -7.61
N TYR A 6 0.63 1.24 -7.34
CA TYR A 6 1.01 2.30 -6.39
C TYR A 6 0.68 3.71 -6.90
N ALA A 7 0.70 3.95 -8.22
CA ALA A 7 0.24 5.23 -8.78
C ALA A 7 -1.27 5.41 -8.60
N LYS A 8 -2.03 4.32 -8.72
CA LYS A 8 -3.47 4.34 -8.42
C LYS A 8 -3.71 4.64 -6.93
N ILE A 9 -2.95 4.00 -6.04
CA ILE A 9 -3.02 4.27 -4.60
C ILE A 9 -2.74 5.75 -4.33
N LYS A 10 -1.63 6.30 -4.83
CA LYS A 10 -1.28 7.72 -4.67
C LYS A 10 -2.45 8.64 -5.05
N LYS A 11 -3.02 8.44 -6.25
CA LYS A 11 -4.13 9.26 -6.74
C LYS A 11 -5.38 9.16 -5.86
N ILE A 12 -5.64 7.98 -5.28
CA ILE A 12 -6.73 7.81 -4.31
C ILE A 12 -6.40 8.61 -3.04
N LEU A 13 -5.21 8.45 -2.48
CA LEU A 13 -4.79 9.13 -1.24
C LEU A 13 -4.81 10.66 -1.35
N GLU A 14 -4.50 11.21 -2.52
CA GLU A 14 -4.61 12.66 -2.80
C GLU A 14 -6.04 13.19 -2.57
N SER A 15 -7.07 12.34 -2.62
CA SER A 15 -8.47 12.72 -2.34
C SER A 15 -8.83 12.69 -0.84
N TYR A 16 -7.96 12.15 0.02
CA TYR A 16 -8.23 11.93 1.44
C TYR A 16 -7.49 12.92 2.37
N ASN A 17 -6.82 13.96 1.85
CA ASN A 17 -6.15 15.03 2.62
C ASN A 17 -5.27 14.51 3.79
N ASP A 18 -4.51 13.44 3.57
CA ASP A 18 -3.64 12.80 4.58
C ASP A 18 -4.39 12.17 5.80
N ASP A 19 -5.73 12.13 5.81
CA ASP A 19 -6.57 11.46 6.83
C ASP A 19 -6.63 9.93 6.60
N TRP A 20 -5.47 9.27 6.49
CA TRP A 20 -5.36 7.84 6.25
C TRP A 20 -4.21 7.20 7.02
N VAL A 21 -4.36 5.91 7.33
CA VAL A 21 -3.36 5.11 8.04
C VAL A 21 -3.10 3.80 7.31
N ILE A 22 -1.87 3.30 7.37
CA ILE A 22 -1.49 2.01 6.81
C ILE A 22 -1.49 0.98 7.93
N LYS A 23 -2.32 -0.05 7.81
CA LYS A 23 -2.30 -1.18 8.72
C LYS A 23 -1.49 -2.34 8.17
N THR A 24 -0.62 -2.89 9.01
CA THR A 24 0.10 -4.12 8.74
C THR A 24 -0.80 -5.32 9.07
N ILE A 25 -0.96 -6.24 8.13
CA ILE A 25 -1.75 -7.45 8.32
C ILE A 25 -0.81 -8.64 8.19
N ASN A 26 -0.52 -9.27 9.33
CA ASN A 26 0.37 -10.43 9.47
C ASN A 26 -0.29 -11.71 8.94
N GLN A 27 -0.63 -11.70 7.66
CA GLN A 27 -1.19 -12.84 6.94
C GLN A 27 -0.36 -13.09 5.68
N PRO A 28 0.00 -14.35 5.41
CA PRO A 28 0.79 -14.69 4.25
C PRO A 28 0.02 -14.36 2.97
N THR A 29 0.73 -13.80 2.00
CA THR A 29 0.16 -13.47 0.70
C THR A 29 1.16 -13.76 -0.41
N SER A 30 0.67 -13.88 -1.64
CA SER A 30 1.51 -14.07 -2.81
C SER A 30 1.15 -13.08 -3.89
N ALA A 31 2.15 -12.51 -4.54
CA ALA A 31 1.97 -11.68 -5.72
C ALA A 31 2.80 -12.23 -6.87
N LYS A 32 2.21 -12.22 -8.07
CA LYS A 32 2.90 -12.57 -9.31
C LYS A 32 3.57 -11.32 -9.87
N LYS A 33 4.89 -11.37 -10.04
CA LYS A 33 5.67 -10.34 -10.73
C LYS A 33 5.38 -10.33 -12.22
N PHE A 34 5.77 -9.25 -12.90
CA PHE A 34 5.63 -9.12 -14.36
C PHE A 34 6.43 -10.18 -15.15
N ASN A 35 7.55 -10.67 -14.60
CA ASN A 35 8.34 -11.75 -15.19
C ASN A 35 7.73 -13.16 -14.94
N GLY A 36 6.57 -13.24 -14.29
CA GLY A 36 5.88 -14.50 -14.01
C GLY A 36 6.25 -15.16 -12.68
N GLU A 37 7.29 -14.69 -11.98
CA GLU A 37 7.67 -15.22 -10.68
C GLU A 37 6.60 -14.95 -9.62
N ILE A 38 6.34 -15.93 -8.77
CA ILE A 38 5.46 -15.78 -7.61
C ILE A 38 6.33 -15.47 -6.39
N VAL A 39 6.14 -14.29 -5.81
CA VAL A 39 6.79 -13.91 -4.55
C VAL A 39 5.80 -14.08 -3.42
N LYS A 40 6.24 -14.78 -2.36
CA LYS A 40 5.51 -14.90 -1.11
C LYS A 40 5.95 -13.78 -0.17
N TYR A 41 5.00 -13.24 0.56
CA TYR A 41 5.20 -12.24 1.60
C TYR A 41 4.53 -12.75 2.87
N ASP A 42 5.18 -12.59 4.02
CA ASP A 42 4.65 -12.99 5.33
C ASP A 42 3.46 -12.10 5.77
N HIS A 43 3.42 -10.88 5.25
CA HIS A 43 2.40 -9.89 5.56
C HIS A 43 2.00 -9.08 4.33
N TYR A 44 0.90 -8.34 4.48
CA TYR A 44 0.50 -7.31 3.53
C TYR A 44 0.02 -6.07 4.26
N TYR A 45 0.01 -4.96 3.52
CA TYR A 45 -0.43 -3.67 4.00
C TYR A 45 -1.78 -3.31 3.41
N ARG A 46 -2.58 -2.57 4.17
CA ARG A 46 -3.84 -2.02 3.71
C ARG A 46 -4.05 -0.64 4.28
N ILE A 47 -4.51 0.29 3.44
CA ILE A 47 -4.82 1.65 3.90
C ILE A 47 -6.27 1.73 4.38
N TYR A 48 -6.44 2.41 5.51
CA TYR A 48 -7.70 2.75 6.13
C TYR A 48 -7.85 4.27 6.17
N ASP A 49 -9.08 4.75 6.06
CA ASP A 49 -9.39 6.17 6.27
C ASP A 49 -9.51 6.50 7.78
N LYS A 50 -9.75 7.79 8.10
CA LYS A 50 -10.00 8.26 9.47
C LYS A 50 -11.18 7.59 10.19
N HIS A 51 -12.11 6.99 9.45
CA HIS A 51 -13.24 6.25 10.01
C HIS A 51 -12.91 4.77 10.22
N ASN A 52 -11.63 4.40 10.08
CA ASN A 52 -11.15 3.04 10.14
C ASN A 52 -11.83 2.12 9.10
N GLN A 53 -12.21 2.69 7.95
CA GLN A 53 -12.77 1.94 6.83
C GLN A 53 -11.67 1.62 5.81
N PRO A 54 -11.61 0.38 5.29
CA PRO A 54 -10.59 0.00 4.33
C PRO A 54 -10.82 0.71 2.99
N ILE A 55 -9.83 1.48 2.53
CA ILE A 55 -9.90 2.18 1.24
C ILE A 55 -9.80 1.15 0.11
N LYS A 56 -10.74 1.22 -0.84
CA LYS A 56 -10.77 0.31 -2.00
C LYS A 56 -9.52 0.48 -2.85
N PHE A 57 -9.02 -0.64 -3.38
CA PHE A 57 -7.79 -0.70 -4.20
C PHE A 57 -6.48 -0.34 -3.48
N CYS A 58 -6.49 -0.16 -2.16
CA CYS A 58 -5.32 0.21 -1.36
C CYS A 58 -4.74 -0.95 -0.54
N LYS A 59 -4.76 -2.17 -1.09
CA LYS A 59 -4.06 -3.35 -0.56
C LYS A 59 -2.75 -3.55 -1.32
N PHE A 60 -1.61 -3.66 -0.65
CA PHE A 60 -0.30 -3.82 -1.29
C PHE A 60 0.69 -4.56 -0.38
N GLN A 61 1.84 -4.98 -0.92
CA GLN A 61 2.83 -5.76 -0.19
C GLN A 61 4.16 -5.01 0.01
N GLN A 62 4.52 -4.09 -0.89
CA GLN A 62 5.82 -3.44 -0.87
C GLN A 62 5.66 -1.99 -0.42
N ILE A 63 5.97 -1.74 0.85
CA ILE A 63 5.81 -0.40 1.44
C ILE A 63 6.82 0.61 0.91
N GLU A 64 8.03 0.17 0.59
CA GLU A 64 9.07 1.02 -0.01
C GLU A 64 8.64 1.61 -1.35
N LEU A 65 7.88 0.86 -2.15
CA LEU A 65 7.35 1.37 -3.42
C LEU A 65 6.27 2.44 -3.20
N LEU A 66 5.43 2.27 -2.18
CA LEU A 66 4.45 3.29 -1.83
C LEU A 66 5.16 4.56 -1.33
N ALA A 67 6.14 4.42 -0.44
CA ALA A 67 6.94 5.52 0.09
C ALA A 67 7.60 6.32 -1.05
N LYS A 68 8.25 5.62 -1.98
CA LYS A 68 8.84 6.21 -3.19
C LYS A 68 7.83 6.95 -4.06
N MET A 69 6.61 6.41 -4.22
CA MET A 69 5.55 7.07 -5.01
C MET A 69 5.01 8.33 -4.33
N LEU A 70 4.95 8.33 -3.00
CA LEU A 70 4.57 9.47 -2.17
C LEU A 70 5.72 10.47 -1.98
N ASN A 71 6.93 10.13 -2.43
CA ASN A 71 8.15 10.90 -2.19
C ASN A 71 8.40 11.16 -0.69
N LYS A 72 8.11 10.15 0.14
CA LYS A 72 8.30 10.13 1.60
C LYS A 72 9.18 8.93 1.98
N SER A 73 9.78 8.99 3.15
CA SER A 73 10.49 7.85 3.76
C SER A 73 9.47 6.87 4.35
N VAL A 74 9.81 5.58 4.46
CA VAL A 74 8.92 4.57 5.06
C VAL A 74 8.55 4.93 6.50
N GLU A 75 9.49 5.55 7.23
CA GLU A 75 9.34 5.98 8.63
C GLU A 75 8.36 7.16 8.79
N GLU A 76 8.13 7.93 7.73
CA GLU A 76 7.18 9.07 7.73
C GLU A 76 5.75 8.62 7.41
N LEU A 77 5.57 7.37 6.99
CA LEU A 77 4.26 6.84 6.68
C LEU A 77 3.49 6.51 7.98
N PRO A 78 2.17 6.78 8.04
CA PRO A 78 1.35 6.50 9.22
C PRO A 78 1.05 5.01 9.35
N ILE A 79 2.06 4.21 9.70
CA ILE A 79 1.96 2.75 9.81
C ILE A 79 1.55 2.36 11.23
N ILE A 80 0.50 1.54 11.33
CA ILE A 80 0.01 0.94 12.58
C ILE A 80 0.09 -0.60 12.50
N GLN A 81 0.31 -1.24 13.65
CA GLN A 81 0.33 -2.70 13.81
C GLN A 81 -1.06 -3.26 14.14
#